data_AF-A0A0F8XKT4-F1
#
_entry.id   AF-A0A0F8XKT4-F1
#
_cell.length_a   1.000
_cell.length_b   1.000
_cell.length_c   1.000
_cell.angle_alpha   90.00
_cell.angle_beta   90.00
_cell.angle_gamma   90.00
#
_symmetry.space_group_name_H-M   'P 1'
#
loop_
_entity.id
_entity.type
_entity.pdbx_description
1 polymer ?
#
loop_
_entity_poly.entity_id
_entity_poly.type
_entity_poly.pdbx_seq_one_letter_code
_entity_poly.pdbx_strand_id
1 'polypeptide(L)' 'MATKTTTKKTTKTNSLVKYQNLPTKSAKIRAMSADGMSRGDIARALEIRYQHVRNVLVTTLKRS' A
#
# COMPACT_ATOMS: atom_id res chain seq x y z
N MET A 1 -25.72 -6.39 -7.70
CA MET A 1 -24.31 -6.19 -8.12
C MET A 1 -23.41 -6.71 -7.01
N ALA A 2 -22.76 -7.86 -7.21
CA ALA A 2 -21.93 -8.48 -6.18
C ALA A 2 -20.59 -7.72 -6.05
N THR A 3 -20.38 -7.01 -4.94
CA THR A 3 -19.07 -6.46 -4.60
C THR A 3 -18.19 -7.58 -4.07
N LYS A 4 -17.20 -8.01 -4.86
CA LYS A 4 -16.16 -8.94 -4.43
C LYS A 4 -15.24 -8.25 -3.42
N THR A 5 -15.66 -8.16 -2.15
CA THR A 5 -14.74 -7.86 -1.05
C THR A 5 -13.78 -9.03 -0.91
N THR A 6 -12.60 -8.87 -1.49
CA THR A 6 -11.53 -9.88 -1.37
C THR A 6 -10.96 -9.78 0.03
N THR A 7 -11.45 -10.63 0.91
CA THR A 7 -10.87 -10.89 2.22
C THR A 7 -9.60 -11.71 2.02
N LYS A 8 -8.43 -11.16 2.35
CA LYS A 8 -7.26 -11.97 2.72
C LYS A 8 -6.86 -11.64 4.14
N LYS A 9 -7.04 -12.63 5.00
CA LYS A 9 -6.62 -12.68 6.40
C LYS A 9 -5.16 -13.19 6.43
N THR A 10 -4.40 -12.67 7.41
CA THR A 10 -3.27 -13.34 8.09
C THR A 10 -1.89 -13.29 7.43
N THR A 11 -0.94 -12.58 8.05
CA THR A 11 0.20 -13.19 8.81
C THR A 11 0.91 -12.11 9.63
N LYS A 12 0.84 -12.23 10.95
CA LYS A 12 1.69 -11.50 11.90
C LYS A 12 3.11 -12.05 11.80
N THR A 13 3.91 -11.55 10.87
CA THR A 13 5.36 -11.79 10.87
C THR A 13 6.07 -10.56 10.33
N ASN A 14 6.51 -9.69 11.24
CA ASN A 14 7.47 -8.58 11.08
C ASN A 14 7.68 -8.02 9.64
N SER A 15 6.60 -7.68 8.93
CA SER A 15 6.63 -7.34 7.50
C SER A 15 7.02 -5.89 7.21
N LEU A 16 7.12 -5.05 8.25
CA LEU A 16 7.51 -3.65 8.13
C LEU A 16 8.99 -3.49 7.76
N VAL A 17 9.87 -4.40 8.18
CA VAL A 17 11.33 -4.31 7.91
C VAL A 17 11.63 -4.29 6.41
N LYS A 18 10.90 -5.07 5.60
CA LYS A 18 11.05 -5.13 4.14
C LYS A 18 10.93 -3.76 3.48
N TYR A 19 10.07 -2.89 4.02
CA TYR A 19 9.78 -1.58 3.44
C TYR A 19 10.55 -0.44 4.09
N GLN A 20 11.36 -0.69 5.14
CA GLN A 20 12.13 0.37 5.79
C GLN A 20 13.23 0.93 4.91
N ASN A 21 13.78 0.11 4.00
CA ASN A 21 14.81 0.55 3.07
C ASN A 21 14.30 1.49 1.96
N LEU A 22 12.97 1.71 1.87
CA LEU A 22 12.40 2.60 0.86
C LEU A 22 12.35 4.04 1.38
N PRO A 23 12.91 5.01 0.64
CA PRO A 23 13.15 6.37 1.16
C PRO A 23 11.87 7.19 1.32
N THR A 24 10.82 6.92 0.53
CA THR A 24 9.60 7.72 0.54
C THR A 24 8.38 6.88 0.86
N LYS A 25 7.38 7.52 1.50
CA LYS A 25 6.05 6.92 1.72
C LYS A 25 5.45 6.42 0.41
N SER A 26 5.63 7.18 -0.67
CA SER A 26 5.16 6.82 -2.01
C SER A 26 5.79 5.53 -2.54
N ALA A 27 7.10 5.36 -2.32
CA ALA A 27 7.80 4.14 -2.68
C ALA A 27 7.31 2.95 -1.83
N LYS A 28 7.14 3.12 -0.51
CA LYS A 28 6.57 2.09 0.38
C LYS A 28 5.18 1.65 -0.07
N ILE A 29 4.29 2.59 -0.40
CA ILE A 29 2.94 2.32 -0.92
C ILE A 29 2.99 1.50 -2.21
N ARG A 30 3.85 1.86 -3.16
CA ARG A 30 3.98 1.13 -4.43
C ARG A 30 4.51 -0.29 -4.21
N ALA A 31 5.51 -0.47 -3.35
CA ALA A 31 6.03 -1.79 -3.00
C ALA A 31 4.98 -2.66 -2.32
N MET A 32 4.27 -2.14 -1.33
CA MET A 32 3.18 -2.86 -0.64
C MET A 32 2.04 -3.22 -1.60
N SER A 33 1.70 -2.32 -2.54
CA SER A 33 0.68 -2.59 -3.56
C SER A 33 1.15 -3.63 -4.57
N ALA A 34 2.43 -3.65 -4.95
CA ALA A 34 3.02 -4.65 -5.84
C ALA A 34 3.03 -6.04 -5.19
N ASP A 35 3.19 -6.10 -3.87
CA ASP A 35 3.03 -7.31 -3.07
C ASP A 35 1.55 -7.75 -2.88
N GLY A 36 0.61 -7.03 -3.50
CA GLY A 36 -0.83 -7.37 -3.51
C GLY A 36 -1.62 -6.90 -2.29
N MET A 37 -1.06 -6.01 -1.46
CA MET A 37 -1.75 -5.44 -0.31
C MET A 37 -2.88 -4.49 -0.75
N SER A 38 -4.02 -4.53 -0.05
CA SER A 38 -5.13 -3.63 -0.34
C SER A 38 -4.80 -2.19 0.07
N ARG A 39 -5.40 -1.21 -0.62
CA ARG A 39 -5.21 0.23 -0.31
C ARG A 39 -5.55 0.56 1.15
N GLY A 40 -6.57 -0.09 1.72
CA GLY A 40 -6.97 0.10 3.11
C GLY A 40 -5.97 -0.49 4.11
N ASP A 41 -5.39 -1.64 3.79
CA ASP A 41 -4.32 -2.24 4.60
C ASP A 41 -3.06 -1.38 4.59
N ILE A 42 -2.66 -0.88 3.42
CA ILE A 42 -1.53 0.04 3.27
C ILE A 42 -1.74 1.32 4.10
N ALA A 43 -2.95 1.89 4.05
CA ALA A 43 -3.29 3.08 4.81
C ALA A 43 -3.16 2.86 6.33
N ARG A 44 -3.62 1.70 6.81
CA ARG A 44 -3.49 1.28 8.21
C ARG A 44 -2.04 1.00 8.61
N ALA A 45 -1.27 0.31 7.76
CA ALA A 45 0.12 -0.05 8.03
C ALA A 45 1.07 1.15 8.09
N LEU A 46 0.77 2.21 7.34
CA LEU A 46 1.57 3.44 7.28
C LEU A 46 0.97 4.60 8.08
N GLU A 47 -0.17 4.39 8.75
CA GLU A 47 -0.91 5.41 9.52
C GLU A 47 -1.19 6.70 8.71
N ILE A 48 -1.62 6.53 7.46
CA ILE A 48 -1.92 7.63 6.52
C ILE A 48 -3.36 7.55 6.02
N ARG A 49 -3.87 8.68 5.53
CA ARG A 49 -5.21 8.74 4.93
C ARG A 49 -5.26 7.88 3.66
N TYR A 50 -6.35 7.11 3.50
CA TYR A 50 -6.63 6.30 2.30
C TYR A 50 -6.45 7.08 0.98
N GLN A 51 -6.84 8.35 0.97
CA GLN A 51 -6.70 9.22 -0.21
C GLN A 51 -5.24 9.39 -0.64
N HIS A 52 -4.29 9.42 0.30
CA HIS A 52 -2.88 9.49 -0.03
C HIS A 52 -2.41 8.23 -0.76
N VAL A 53 -2.82 7.05 -0.29
CA VAL A 53 -2.55 5.76 -0.94
C VAL A 53 -3.15 5.74 -2.35
N ARG A 54 -4.43 6.15 -2.48
CA ARG A 54 -5.10 6.24 -3.79
C ARG A 54 -4.34 7.17 -4.74
N ASN A 55 -3.99 8.37 -4.29
CA ASN A 55 -3.30 9.35 -5.12
C ASN A 55 -1.95 8.80 -5.59
N VAL A 56 -1.16 8.20 -4.70
CA VAL A 56 0.14 7.61 -5.08
C VAL A 56 0.01 6.49 -6.12
N LEU A 57 -1.07 5.69 -6.06
CA LEU A 57 -1.28 4.58 -6.99
C LEU A 57 -1.93 5.00 -8.32
N VAL A 58 -2.66 6.11 -8.34
CA VAL A 58 -3.32 6.64 -9.54
C VAL A 58 -2.41 7.60 -10.29
N THR A 59 -1.62 8.40 -9.58
CA THR A 59 -0.70 9.37 -10.17
C THR A 59 0.50 8.65 -10.78
N THR A 60 0.66 8.77 -12.11
CA THR A 60 1.83 8.29 -12.83
C THR A 60 3.07 9.12 -12.46
N LEU A 61 4.25 8.49 -12.38
CA LEU A 61 5.48 9.25 -12.17
C LEU A 61 5.82 10.03 -13.44
N LYS A 62 5.87 11.36 -13.34
CA LYS A 62 6.42 12.21 -14.40
C LYS A 62 7.94 12.00 -14.41
N ARG A 63 8.47 11.50 -15.53
CA ARG A 63 9.92 11.50 -15.79
C ARG A 63 10.28 12.92 -16.27
N SER A 64 11.06 13.64 -15.48
CA SER A 64 11.70 14.90 -15.88
C SER A 64 12.99 14.62 -16.63
#